data_AF-A0A248UBU0-F1
#
_entry.id   AF-A0A248UBU0-F1
#
_cell.length_a   1.000
_cell.length_b   1.000
_cell.length_c   1.000
_cell.angle_alpha   90.00
_cell.angle_beta   90.00
_cell.angle_gamma   90.00
#
_symmetry.space_group_name_H-M   'P 1'
#
loop_
_entity.id
_entity.type
_entity.pdbx_description
1 polymer ?
#
loop_
_entity_poly.entity_id
_entity_poly.type
_entity_poly.pdbx_seq_one_letter_code
_entity_poly.pdbx_strand_id
1 'polypeptide(L)'
;MPSTAHGVEYRDLLSETKTVEEKLIALHCSDECSRRLAEIPGVGPVGASLLMMKAPDPRMFKCGRDFAAWIGLTPKDHSTAGKVRLGVITRAGDEMLRSVLVIGATALLQHVRAGRSRYASRWVTELLQRKKPKLVAVAFANKIARIAWKLMVSGETYRRTEGQNAAT
;
A
#
# COMPACT_ATOMS: atom_id res chain seq x y z
N MET A 1 29.29 -28.78 -20.91
CA MET A 1 27.87 -28.59 -21.23
C MET A 1 27.01 -28.81 -19.97
N PRO A 2 26.73 -27.79 -19.13
CA PRO A 2 25.86 -27.93 -17.96
C PRO A 2 24.70 -26.89 -17.92
N SER A 3 24.07 -26.56 -19.05
CA SER A 3 23.05 -25.48 -19.13
C SER A 3 21.59 -25.98 -19.01
N THR A 4 21.32 -27.27 -19.27
CA THR A 4 19.95 -27.79 -19.39
C THR A 4 19.26 -28.05 -18.05
N ALA A 5 20.00 -28.42 -17.00
CA ALA A 5 19.43 -28.72 -15.67
C ALA A 5 18.82 -27.47 -15.00
N HIS A 6 19.55 -26.36 -14.99
CA HIS A 6 19.06 -25.08 -14.47
C HIS A 6 17.85 -24.53 -15.22
N GLY A 7 17.73 -24.84 -16.51
CA GLY A 7 16.57 -24.46 -17.32
C GLY A 7 15.30 -25.25 -16.97
N VAL A 8 15.43 -26.50 -16.50
CA VAL A 8 14.30 -27.30 -16.01
C VAL A 8 13.88 -26.79 -14.63
N GLU A 9 14.83 -26.66 -13.70
CA GLU A 9 14.60 -26.14 -12.35
C GLU A 9 13.90 -24.76 -12.36
N TYR A 10 14.35 -23.85 -13.23
CA TYR A 10 13.74 -22.53 -13.37
C TYR A 10 12.29 -22.60 -13.86
N ARG A 11 11.96 -23.49 -14.80
CA ARG A 11 10.59 -23.66 -15.29
C ARG A 11 9.69 -24.25 -14.21
N ASP A 12 10.21 -25.18 -13.41
CA ASP A 12 9.45 -25.80 -12.33
C ASP A 12 9.12 -24.75 -11.25
N LEU A 13 10.09 -23.92 -10.85
CA LEU A 13 9.89 -22.78 -9.96
C LEU A 13 8.85 -21.77 -10.48
N LEU A 14 8.86 -21.47 -11.79
CA LEU A 14 7.84 -20.61 -12.39
C LEU A 14 6.44 -21.25 -12.33
N SER A 15 6.35 -22.56 -12.49
CA SER A 15 5.08 -23.28 -12.42
C SER A 15 4.50 -23.31 -11.00
N GLU A 16 5.36 -23.46 -9.99
CA GLU A 16 4.98 -23.37 -8.58
C GLU A 16 4.52 -21.96 -8.23
N THR A 17 5.26 -20.93 -8.66
CA THR A 17 4.89 -19.53 -8.43
C THR A 17 3.51 -19.22 -9.01
N LYS A 18 3.26 -19.65 -10.25
CA LYS A 18 1.97 -19.46 -10.92
C LYS A 18 0.83 -20.15 -10.15
N THR A 19 1.06 -21.37 -9.67
CA THR A 19 0.06 -22.11 -8.88
C THR A 19 -0.31 -21.35 -7.60
N VAL A 20 0.68 -20.74 -6.93
CA VAL A 20 0.44 -19.92 -5.73
C VAL A 20 -0.29 -18.63 -6.08
N GLU A 21 0.06 -17.96 -7.18
CA GLU A 21 -0.64 -16.77 -7.67
C GLU A 21 -2.11 -17.06 -7.98
N GLU A 22 -2.42 -18.18 -8.63
CA GLU A 22 -3.81 -18.58 -8.93
C GLU A 22 -4.62 -18.78 -7.65
N LYS A 23 -4.04 -19.43 -6.63
CA LYS A 23 -4.68 -19.59 -5.31
C LYS A 23 -4.90 -18.24 -4.63
N LEU A 24 -3.91 -17.36 -4.69
CA LEU A 24 -4.03 -16.01 -4.13
C LEU A 24 -5.14 -15.21 -4.80
N ILE A 25 -5.24 -15.27 -6.13
CA ILE A 25 -6.32 -14.60 -6.86
C ILE A 25 -7.68 -15.19 -6.51
N ALA A 26 -7.79 -16.52 -6.37
CA ALA A 26 -9.04 -17.15 -5.92
C ALA A 26 -9.46 -16.68 -4.51
N LEU A 27 -8.50 -16.58 -3.58
CA LEU A 27 -8.74 -16.02 -2.24
C LEU A 27 -9.18 -14.55 -2.31
N HIS A 28 -8.48 -13.74 -3.11
CA HIS A 28 -8.84 -12.34 -3.33
C HIS A 28 -10.25 -12.19 -3.91
N CYS A 29 -10.59 -12.99 -4.92
CA CYS A 29 -11.88 -12.93 -5.59
C CYS A 29 -13.03 -13.40 -4.69
N SER A 30 -12.81 -14.30 -3.74
CA SER A 30 -13.83 -14.77 -2.80
C SER A 30 -14.06 -13.80 -1.63
N ASP A 31 -13.04 -13.04 -1.21
CA ASP A 31 -13.13 -12.10 -0.11
C ASP A 31 -13.57 -10.70 -0.56
N GLU A 32 -14.76 -10.27 -0.14
CA GLU A 32 -15.30 -8.94 -0.48
C GLU A 32 -14.44 -7.78 0.04
N CYS A 33 -13.90 -7.88 1.26
CA CYS A 33 -13.06 -6.84 1.82
C CYS A 33 -11.74 -6.73 1.04
N SER A 34 -11.16 -7.88 0.66
CA SER A 34 -9.98 -7.93 -0.21
C SER A 34 -10.25 -7.24 -1.55
N ARG A 35 -11.38 -7.50 -2.20
CA ARG A 35 -11.78 -6.79 -3.44
C ARG A 35 -11.89 -5.27 -3.23
N ARG A 36 -12.57 -4.83 -2.18
CA ARG A 36 -12.71 -3.40 -1.84
C ARG A 36 -11.36 -2.72 -1.58
N LEU A 37 -10.44 -3.41 -0.92
CA LEU A 37 -9.08 -2.90 -0.66
C LEU A 37 -8.25 -2.74 -1.93
N ALA A 38 -8.41 -3.64 -2.91
CA ALA A 38 -7.69 -3.56 -4.19
C ALA A 38 -8.18 -2.41 -5.11
N GLU A 39 -9.31 -1.77 -4.78
CA GLU A 39 -9.74 -0.55 -5.47
C GLU A 39 -8.88 0.68 -5.11
N ILE A 40 -8.16 0.63 -3.98
CA ILE A 40 -7.29 1.72 -3.54
C ILE A 40 -6.10 1.82 -4.51
N PRO A 41 -5.84 3.00 -5.13
CA PRO A 41 -4.71 3.16 -6.03
C PRO A 41 -3.39 2.85 -5.33
N GLY A 42 -2.63 1.90 -5.88
CA GLY A 42 -1.38 1.42 -5.30
C GLY A 42 -1.56 0.19 -4.40
N VAL A 43 -2.76 -0.35 -4.25
CA VAL A 43 -3.02 -1.66 -3.64
C VAL A 43 -3.51 -2.62 -4.73
N GLY A 44 -2.84 -3.76 -4.86
CA GLY A 44 -3.28 -4.85 -5.74
C GLY A 44 -3.75 -6.08 -4.96
N PRO A 45 -4.13 -7.18 -5.65
CA PRO A 45 -4.63 -8.41 -5.01
C PRO A 45 -3.72 -8.97 -3.92
N VAL A 46 -2.40 -8.94 -4.15
CA VAL A 46 -1.39 -9.36 -3.15
C VAL A 46 -1.45 -8.49 -1.90
N GLY A 47 -1.45 -7.17 -2.06
CA GLY A 47 -1.47 -6.23 -0.93
C GLY A 47 -2.79 -6.28 -0.16
N ALA A 48 -3.90 -6.40 -0.87
CA ALA A 48 -5.24 -6.53 -0.29
C ALA A 48 -5.38 -7.84 0.51
N SER A 49 -4.96 -8.96 -0.07
CA SER A 49 -5.00 -10.26 0.61
C SER A 49 -4.09 -10.28 1.83
N LEU A 50 -2.90 -9.68 1.73
CA LEU A 50 -1.98 -9.59 2.86
C LEU A 50 -2.54 -8.74 4.00
N LEU A 51 -3.22 -7.63 3.69
CA LEU A 51 -3.94 -6.83 4.68
C LEU A 51 -4.99 -7.67 5.39
N MET A 52 -5.81 -8.43 4.65
CA MET A 52 -6.83 -9.30 5.25
C MET A 52 -6.24 -10.43 6.10
N MET A 53 -5.11 -11.00 5.70
CA MET A 53 -4.49 -12.12 6.41
C MET A 53 -3.75 -11.69 7.67
N LYS A 54 -3.10 -10.52 7.66
CA LYS A 54 -2.18 -10.11 8.75
C LYS A 54 -2.72 -9.00 9.64
N ALA A 55 -3.68 -8.20 9.16
CA ALA A 55 -4.27 -7.18 10.01
C ALA A 55 -5.14 -7.86 11.10
N PRO A 56 -5.01 -7.44 12.38
CA PRO A 56 -5.99 -7.83 13.39
C PRO A 56 -7.34 -7.18 13.08
N ASP A 57 -8.38 -7.52 13.86
CA ASP A 57 -9.70 -6.89 13.70
C ASP A 57 -9.53 -5.35 13.67
N PRO A 58 -9.92 -4.69 12.56
CA PRO A 58 -9.69 -3.27 12.37
C PRO A 58 -10.39 -2.41 13.44
N ARG A 59 -11.41 -2.95 14.12
CA ARG A 59 -12.12 -2.29 15.24
C ARG A 59 -11.28 -2.18 16.51
N MET A 60 -10.17 -2.91 16.62
CA MET A 60 -9.22 -2.77 17.74
C MET A 60 -8.47 -1.43 17.72
N PHE A 61 -8.40 -0.76 16.57
CA PHE A 61 -7.76 0.55 16.45
C PHE A 61 -8.80 1.66 16.60
N LYS A 62 -8.46 2.71 17.37
CA LYS A 62 -9.36 3.87 17.56
C LYS A 62 -9.47 4.70 16.29
N CYS A 63 -8.38 4.81 15.53
CA CYS A 63 -8.36 5.53 14.27
C CYS A 63 -7.35 4.97 13.28
N GLY A 64 -7.48 5.32 12.01
CA GLY A 64 -6.54 4.88 10.97
C GLY A 64 -5.10 5.36 11.19
N ARG A 65 -4.86 6.41 12.00
CA ARG A 65 -3.50 6.81 12.38
C ARG A 65 -2.83 5.73 13.25
N ASP A 66 -3.59 5.11 14.14
CA ASP A 66 -3.11 4.03 15.00
C ASP A 66 -2.80 2.78 14.17
N PHE A 67 -3.66 2.47 13.20
CA PHE A 67 -3.39 1.39 12.24
C PHE A 67 -2.12 1.63 11.42
N ALA A 68 -1.95 2.84 10.87
CA ALA A 68 -0.74 3.20 10.14
C ALA A 68 0.52 3.19 11.02
N ALA A 69 0.39 3.55 12.29
CA ALA A 69 1.48 3.44 13.27
C ALA A 69 1.82 1.98 13.57
N TRP A 70 0.81 1.11 13.72
CA TRP A 70 0.98 -0.33 13.96
C TRP A 70 1.66 -1.06 12.79
N ILE A 71 1.36 -0.69 11.54
CA ILE A 71 2.11 -1.19 10.37
C ILE A 71 3.57 -0.69 10.37
N GLY A 72 3.87 0.38 11.10
CA GLY A 72 5.18 1.02 11.09
C GLY A 72 5.36 2.00 9.93
N LEU A 73 4.29 2.69 9.52
CA LEU A 73 4.34 3.76 8.50
C LEU A 73 4.34 5.18 9.10
N THR A 74 4.21 5.30 10.42
CA THR A 74 4.19 6.59 11.12
C THR A 74 5.56 6.89 11.75
N PRO A 75 6.16 8.07 11.49
CA PRO A 75 7.41 8.48 12.14
C PRO A 75 7.28 8.58 13.66
N LYS A 76 8.35 8.27 14.40
CA LYS A 76 8.38 8.43 15.86
C LYS A 76 8.20 9.91 16.24
N ASP A 77 7.37 10.18 17.23
CA ASP A 77 7.25 11.53 17.77
C ASP A 77 8.42 11.82 18.73
N HIS A 78 9.22 12.84 18.43
CA HIS A 78 10.28 13.38 19.30
C HIS A 78 9.94 14.80 19.76
N SER A 79 8.66 15.14 19.81
CA SER A 79 8.21 16.44 20.26
C SER A 79 8.49 16.62 21.76
N THR A 80 9.24 17.66 22.10
CA THR A 80 9.51 18.09 23.48
C THR A 80 9.17 19.57 23.61
N ALA A 81 8.45 19.95 24.68
CA ALA A 81 8.17 21.34 25.08
C ALA A 81 7.74 22.27 23.90
N GLY A 82 6.67 21.90 23.20
CA GLY A 82 6.01 22.78 22.21
C GLY A 82 6.63 22.80 20.80
N LYS A 83 7.73 22.08 20.54
CA LYS A 83 8.29 21.94 19.19
C LYS A 83 7.99 20.56 18.61
N VAL A 84 7.19 20.50 17.55
CA VAL A 84 6.89 19.24 16.87
C VAL A 84 8.10 18.79 16.06
N ARG A 85 8.69 17.65 16.42
CA ARG A 85 9.80 17.02 15.68
C ARG A 85 9.47 15.57 15.38
N LEU A 86 9.22 15.28 14.10
CA LEU A 86 9.04 13.91 13.63
C LEU A 86 10.41 13.27 13.40
N GLY A 87 10.64 12.10 14.01
CA GLY A 87 11.87 11.30 13.87
C GLY A 87 11.83 10.33 12.69
N VAL A 88 12.64 9.29 12.78
CA VAL A 88 12.67 8.20 11.79
C VAL A 88 11.45 7.29 12.01
N ILE A 89 11.02 6.60 10.95
CA ILE A 89 10.08 5.49 11.07
C ILE A 89 10.70 4.44 11.99
N THR A 90 10.00 4.08 13.05
CA THR A 90 10.49 3.14 14.08
C THR A 90 10.81 1.76 13.53
N ARG A 91 10.20 1.39 12.38
CA ARG A 91 10.15 0.03 11.83
C ARG A 91 9.57 -1.00 12.80
N ALA A 92 9.01 -0.54 13.92
CA ALA A 92 8.22 -1.35 14.84
C ALA A 92 6.84 -1.50 14.21
N GLY A 93 6.60 -2.66 13.61
CA GLY A 93 5.39 -2.98 12.86
C GLY A 93 5.63 -4.14 11.91
N ASP A 94 4.61 -4.48 11.13
CA ASP A 94 4.72 -5.58 10.18
C ASP A 94 5.53 -5.18 8.94
N GLU A 95 6.75 -5.74 8.83
CA GLU A 95 7.65 -5.44 7.71
C GLU A 95 7.05 -5.79 6.34
N MET A 96 6.28 -6.87 6.25
CA MET A 96 5.71 -7.31 4.98
C MET A 96 4.58 -6.37 4.54
N LEU A 97 3.67 -6.00 5.45
CA LEU A 97 2.63 -5.01 5.18
C LEU A 97 3.23 -3.64 4.83
N ARG A 98 4.23 -3.19 5.59
CA ARG A 98 4.94 -1.94 5.28
C ARG A 98 5.55 -2.00 3.88
N SER A 99 6.22 -3.10 3.54
CA SER A 99 6.92 -3.23 2.27
C SER A 99 5.95 -3.30 1.09
N VAL A 100 4.86 -4.09 1.19
CA VAL A 100 3.89 -4.20 0.09
C VAL A 100 3.22 -2.86 -0.20
N LEU A 101 2.86 -2.09 0.84
CA LEU A 101 2.23 -0.78 0.68
C LEU A 101 3.20 0.25 0.08
N VAL A 102 4.48 0.23 0.50
CA VAL A 102 5.50 1.13 -0.06
C VAL A 102 5.85 0.76 -1.50
N ILE A 103 5.94 -0.53 -1.84
CA ILE A 103 6.17 -1.00 -3.21
C ILE A 103 5.00 -0.61 -4.11
N GLY A 104 3.76 -0.86 -3.68
CA GLY A 104 2.56 -0.48 -4.42
C GLY A 104 2.44 1.04 -4.62
N ALA A 105 2.73 1.83 -3.58
CA ALA A 105 2.84 3.28 -3.68
C ALA A 105 3.93 3.71 -4.68
N THR A 106 5.10 3.07 -4.64
CA THR A 106 6.22 3.38 -5.52
C THR A 106 5.87 3.09 -6.99
N ALA A 107 5.23 1.95 -7.27
CA ALA A 107 4.76 1.60 -8.61
C ALA A 107 3.78 2.65 -9.14
N LEU A 108 2.79 3.04 -8.33
CA LEU A 108 1.86 4.10 -8.71
C LEU A 108 2.58 5.41 -9.04
N LEU A 109 3.53 5.83 -8.20
CA LEU A 109 4.30 7.06 -8.43
C LEU A 109 5.14 7.01 -9.71
N GLN A 110 5.68 5.85 -10.08
CA GLN A 110 6.39 5.68 -11.35
C GLN A 110 5.44 5.92 -12.54
N HIS A 111 4.22 5.38 -12.50
CA HIS A 111 3.21 5.64 -13.52
C HIS A 111 2.78 7.11 -13.56
N VAL A 112 2.62 7.75 -12.40
CA VAL A 112 2.30 9.20 -12.30
C VAL A 112 3.39 10.05 -12.93
N ARG A 113 4.66 9.79 -12.60
CA ARG A 113 5.81 10.54 -13.15
C ARG A 113 5.98 10.35 -14.65
N ALA A 114 5.58 9.21 -15.18
CA ALA A 114 5.60 8.95 -16.61
C ALA A 114 4.39 9.52 -17.36
N GLY A 115 3.49 10.27 -16.70
CA GLY A 115 2.27 10.80 -17.30
C GLY A 115 1.22 9.72 -17.65
N ARG A 116 1.45 8.47 -17.22
CA ARG A 116 0.64 7.30 -17.58
C ARG A 116 -0.44 6.96 -16.54
N SER A 117 -0.51 7.70 -15.44
CA SER A 117 -1.46 7.41 -14.36
C SER A 117 -2.63 8.39 -14.38
N ARG A 118 -3.80 7.88 -14.75
CA ARG A 118 -5.10 8.53 -14.50
C ARG A 118 -5.41 8.69 -13.00
N TYR A 119 -4.62 8.09 -12.12
CA TYR A 119 -4.84 8.04 -10.67
C TYR A 119 -3.96 9.03 -9.89
N ALA A 120 -3.29 9.96 -10.57
CA ALA A 120 -2.49 11.01 -9.96
C ALA A 120 -3.38 12.03 -9.22
N SER A 121 -3.60 11.85 -7.92
CA SER A 121 -4.24 12.90 -7.12
C SER A 121 -3.37 14.18 -7.15
N ARG A 122 -4.00 15.36 -7.20
CA ARG A 122 -3.31 16.66 -7.16
C ARG A 122 -2.26 16.72 -6.04
N TRP A 123 -2.63 16.23 -4.86
CA TRP A 123 -1.75 16.12 -3.69
C TRP A 123 -0.45 15.35 -3.95
N VAL A 124 -0.51 14.21 -4.64
CA VAL A 124 0.69 13.42 -4.99
C VAL A 124 1.58 14.20 -5.95
N THR A 125 0.98 14.83 -6.97
CA THR A 125 1.71 15.59 -7.98
C THR A 125 2.41 16.80 -7.36
N GLU A 126 1.73 17.57 -6.51
CA GLU A 126 2.33 18.69 -5.77
C GLU A 126 3.44 18.22 -4.82
N LEU A 127 3.27 17.06 -4.18
CA LEU A 127 4.29 16.54 -3.27
C LEU A 127 5.54 16.08 -4.02
N LEU A 128 5.38 15.50 -5.22
CA LEU A 128 6.50 15.13 -6.10
C LEU A 128 7.30 16.34 -6.60
N GLN A 129 6.69 17.52 -6.72
CA GLN A 129 7.40 18.76 -7.07
C GLN A 129 8.31 19.24 -5.94
N ARG A 130 7.98 18.94 -4.68
CA ARG A 130 8.63 19.50 -3.49
C ARG A 130 9.54 18.52 -2.75
N LYS A 131 9.33 17.21 -2.91
CA LYS A 131 9.97 16.15 -2.12
C LYS A 131 10.51 15.02 -3.00
N LYS A 132 11.54 14.33 -2.48
CA LYS A 132 12.14 13.16 -3.14
C LYS A 132 11.08 12.05 -3.32
N PRO A 133 11.03 11.32 -4.47
CA PRO A 133 10.01 10.31 -4.75
C PRO A 133 9.86 9.23 -3.68
N LYS A 134 10.97 8.78 -3.07
CA LYS A 134 10.94 7.78 -1.98
C LYS A 134 10.17 8.29 -0.75
N LEU A 135 10.29 9.57 -0.42
CA LEU A 135 9.54 10.17 0.69
C LEU A 135 8.05 10.28 0.35
N VAL A 136 7.74 10.62 -0.91
CA VAL A 136 6.35 10.63 -1.40
C VAL A 136 5.74 9.24 -1.35
N ALA A 137 6.49 8.18 -1.71
CA ALA A 137 6.02 6.80 -1.67
C ALA A 137 5.62 6.39 -0.25
N VAL A 138 6.47 6.70 0.73
CA VAL A 138 6.21 6.43 2.15
C VAL A 138 5.00 7.22 2.66
N ALA A 139 4.90 8.51 2.32
CA ALA A 139 3.75 9.33 2.71
C ALA A 139 2.44 8.82 2.08
N PHE A 140 2.50 8.39 0.82
CA PHE A 140 1.36 7.81 0.13
C PHE A 140 0.97 6.45 0.71
N ALA A 141 1.94 5.59 1.04
CA ALA A 141 1.68 4.33 1.75
C ALA A 141 1.00 4.56 3.12
N ASN A 142 1.41 5.58 3.88
CA ASN A 142 0.72 5.96 5.12
C ASN A 142 -0.74 6.37 4.85
N LYS A 143 -0.99 7.15 3.79
CA LYS A 143 -2.35 7.51 3.36
C LYS A 143 -3.17 6.27 2.96
N ILE A 144 -2.58 5.34 2.19
CA ILE A 144 -3.21 4.06 1.82
C ILE A 144 -3.60 3.28 3.07
N ALA A 145 -2.70 3.12 4.04
CA ALA A 145 -2.99 2.38 5.27
C ALA A 145 -4.20 2.96 6.02
N ARG A 146 -4.31 4.28 6.11
CA ARG A 146 -5.45 4.96 6.75
C ARG A 146 -6.76 4.75 6.00
N ILE A 147 -6.72 4.74 4.67
CA ILE A 147 -7.88 4.47 3.82
C ILE A 147 -8.29 3.00 3.96
N ALA A 148 -7.33 2.08 3.86
CA ALA A 148 -7.56 0.64 4.03
C ALA A 148 -8.25 0.34 5.36
N TRP A 149 -7.74 0.91 6.47
CA TRP A 149 -8.41 0.81 7.77
C TRP A 149 -9.86 1.28 7.73
N LYS A 150 -10.14 2.45 7.13
CA LYS A 150 -11.50 2.98 7.04
C LYS A 150 -12.42 2.02 6.28
N LEU A 151 -11.98 1.48 5.13
CA LEU A 151 -12.77 0.54 4.33
C LEU A 151 -13.00 -0.80 5.05
N MET A 152 -12.00 -1.28 5.80
CA MET A 152 -12.13 -2.49 6.61
C MET A 152 -13.14 -2.30 7.76
N VAL A 153 -13.18 -1.14 8.41
CA VAL A 153 -14.15 -0.84 9.48
C VAL A 153 -15.54 -0.56 8.94
N SER A 154 -15.67 0.27 7.89
CA SER A 154 -16.99 0.75 7.45
C SER A 154 -17.72 -0.19 6.50
N GLY A 155 -17.03 -1.14 5.87
CA GLY A 155 -17.66 -1.95 4.81
C GLY A 155 -17.85 -1.19 3.49
N GLU A 156 -17.47 0.09 3.41
CA GLU A 156 -17.65 0.91 2.22
C GLU A 156 -16.65 0.54 1.12
N THR A 157 -16.97 0.92 -0.12
CA THR A 157 -16.09 0.84 -1.29
C THR A 157 -15.21 2.08 -1.42
N TYR A 158 -14.10 1.98 -2.14
CA TYR A 158 -13.20 3.11 -2.31
C TYR A 158 -13.84 4.18 -3.20
N ARG A 159 -14.35 5.25 -2.60
CA ARG A 159 -14.81 6.41 -3.36
C ARG A 159 -13.62 7.28 -3.76
N ARG A 160 -13.39 7.37 -5.06
CA ARG A 160 -12.48 8.34 -5.62
C ARG A 160 -13.06 9.74 -5.38
N THR A 161 -12.39 10.53 -4.54
CA THR A 161 -12.59 11.98 -4.56
C THR A 161 -11.93 12.48 -5.83
N GLU A 162 -12.72 12.69 -6.87
CA GLU A 162 -12.33 13.61 -7.94
C GLU A 162 -12.01 14.92 -7.24
N GLY A 163 -10.72 15.29 -7.19
CA GLY A 163 -10.37 16.64 -6.80
C GLY A 163 -11.17 17.56 -7.70
N GLN A 164 -11.97 18.43 -7.09
CA GLN A 164 -12.77 19.44 -7.75
C GLN A 164 -12.01 20.06 -8.92
N ASN A 165 -12.31 19.60 -10.13
CA ASN A 165 -12.16 20.41 -11.34
C ASN A 165 -13.34 21.39 -11.32
N ALA A 166 -13.29 22.35 -10.41
CA ALA A 166 -14.23 23.44 -10.32
C ALA A 166 -13.51 24.66 -9.72
N ALA A 167 -12.78 25.35 -10.58
CA ALA A 167 -12.62 26.80 -10.52
C ALA A 167 -12.09 27.24 -11.89
N THR A 168 -13.03 27.77 -12.68
CA THR A 168 -12.96 28.91 -13.59
C THR A 168 -11.65 29.18 -14.35
#